data_AF-A0A936CC79-F1
#
_entry.id   AF-A0A936CC79-F1
#
_cell.length_a   1.000
_cell.length_b   1.000
_cell.length_c   1.000
_cell.angle_alpha   90.00
_cell.angle_beta   90.00
_cell.angle_gamma   90.00
#
_symmetry.space_group_name_H-M   'P 1'
#
loop_
_entity.id
_entity.type
_entity.pdbx_description
1 polymer ?
#
loop_
_entity_poly.entity_id
_entity_poly.type
_entity_poly.pdbx_seq_one_letter_code
_entity_poly.pdbx_strand_id
1 'polypeptide(L)' 'MGDPTKNLVWKGHGGDIAMVMVHGEEIVRDGRFLKADEAAIMRTAAQGARKIWEIGVERGILPRLGLLA' A
#
# COMPACT_ATOMS: atom_id res chain seq x y z
N MET A 1 -29.58 -10.69 11.43
CA MET A 1 -28.79 -10.43 10.20
C MET A 1 -28.32 -8.98 10.26
N GLY A 2 -27.02 -8.72 10.26
CA GLY A 2 -26.47 -7.38 10.50
C GLY A 2 -26.55 -6.46 9.29
N ASP A 3 -26.69 -5.16 9.53
CA ASP A 3 -26.71 -4.11 8.51
C ASP A 3 -25.42 -4.14 7.65
N PRO A 4 -25.51 -4.42 6.34
CA PRO A 4 -24.35 -4.54 5.46
C PRO A 4 -23.61 -3.21 5.28
N THR A 5 -24.30 -2.07 5.37
CA THR A 5 -23.68 -0.75 5.29
C THR A 5 -22.76 -0.52 6.48
N LYS A 6 -23.18 -0.94 7.68
CA LYS A 6 -22.32 -0.89 8.87
C LYS A 6 -21.11 -1.81 8.74
N ASN A 7 -21.26 -2.98 8.13
CA ASN A 7 -20.12 -3.86 7.90
C ASN A 7 -19.12 -3.22 6.90
N LEU A 8 -19.60 -2.61 5.82
CA LEU A 8 -18.72 -1.91 4.86
C LEU A 8 -17.91 -0.80 5.54
N VAL A 9 -18.55 0.04 6.35
CA VAL A 9 -17.88 1.20 6.98
C VAL A 9 -16.98 0.81 8.15
N TRP A 10 -17.46 -0.10 9.01
CA TRP A 10 -16.78 -0.37 10.30
C TRP A 10 -15.91 -1.62 10.29
N LYS A 11 -16.08 -2.51 9.31
CA LYS A 11 -15.38 -3.80 9.25
C LYS A 11 -14.69 -4.07 7.91
N GLY A 12 -14.95 -3.26 6.89
CA GLY A 12 -14.32 -3.40 5.59
C GLY A 12 -12.84 -3.04 5.61
N HIS A 13 -12.05 -3.79 4.84
CA HIS A 13 -10.64 -3.53 4.58
C HIS A 13 -10.42 -3.33 3.07
N GLY A 14 -9.38 -2.59 2.67
CA GLY A 14 -9.07 -2.37 1.25
C GLY A 14 -8.84 -3.65 0.46
N GLY A 15 -8.38 -4.72 1.13
CA GLY A 15 -8.21 -6.06 0.58
C GLY A 15 -9.52 -6.80 0.31
N ASP A 16 -10.66 -6.33 0.84
CA ASP A 16 -11.98 -6.94 0.59
C ASP A 16 -12.59 -6.48 -0.75
N ILE A 17 -11.90 -5.58 -1.48
CA ILE A 17 -12.36 -5.06 -2.76
C ILE A 17 -12.23 -6.14 -3.83
N ALA A 18 -13.37 -6.64 -4.30
CA ALA A 18 -13.44 -7.60 -5.39
C ALA A 18 -13.13 -6.98 -6.76
N MET A 19 -13.60 -5.75 -7.02
CA MET A 19 -13.44 -5.08 -8.31
C MET A 19 -13.51 -3.55 -8.19
N VAL A 20 -12.69 -2.85 -8.98
CA VAL A 20 -12.83 -1.40 -9.21
C VAL A 20 -12.87 -1.15 -10.72
N MET A 21 -13.81 -0.33 -11.15
CA MET A 21 -13.98 0.07 -12.54
C MET A 21 -13.98 1.59 -12.65
N VAL A 22 -13.25 2.11 -13.64
CA VAL A 22 -13.18 3.55 -13.95
C VAL A 22 -13.39 3.70 -15.45
N HIS A 23 -14.36 4.54 -15.86
CA HIS A 23 -14.73 4.74 -17.26
C HIS A 23 -15.02 3.44 -18.05
N GLY A 24 -15.63 2.45 -17.41
CA GLY A 24 -15.95 1.15 -18.04
C GLY A 24 -14.78 0.17 -18.10
N GLU A 25 -13.60 0.56 -17.60
CA GLU A 25 -12.40 -0.26 -17.57
C GLU A 25 -12.15 -0.81 -16.17
N GLU A 26 -11.97 -2.13 -16.06
CA GLU A 26 -11.55 -2.76 -14.80
C GLU A 26 -10.09 -2.39 -14.51
N ILE A 27 -9.85 -1.83 -13.32
CA ILE A 27 -8.52 -1.45 -12.85
C ILE A 27 -8.05 -2.29 -11.66
N VAL A 28 -8.97 -2.90 -10.91
CA VAL A 28 -8.69 -3.87 -9.85
C VAL A 28 -9.62 -5.07 -10.03
N ARG A 29 -9.10 -6.28 -9.89
CA ARG A 29 -9.89 -7.52 -9.79
C ARG A 29 -9.25 -8.48 -8.79
N ASP A 30 -10.07 -9.07 -7.93
CA ASP A 30 -9.67 -10.01 -6.87
C ASP A 30 -8.52 -9.45 -6.02
N GLY A 31 -8.63 -8.17 -5.64
CA GLY A 31 -7.61 -7.45 -4.86
C GLY A 31 -6.31 -7.12 -5.61
N ARG A 32 -6.20 -7.40 -6.91
CA ARG A 32 -5.00 -7.12 -7.73
C ARG A 32 -5.20 -5.93 -8.65
N PHE A 33 -4.26 -5.00 -8.67
CA PHE A 33 -4.24 -3.92 -9.66
C PHE A 33 -3.85 -4.44 -11.05
N LEU A 34 -4.60 -4.05 -12.07
CA LEU A 34 -4.49 -4.59 -13.43
C LEU A 34 -3.64 -3.72 -14.37
N LYS A 35 -3.31 -2.49 -13.96
CA LYS A 35 -2.68 -1.49 -14.86
C LYS A 35 -1.17 -1.30 -14.63
N ALA A 36 -0.59 -1.90 -13.59
CA ALA A 36 0.84 -1.83 -13.34
C ALA A 36 1.37 -3.05 -12.59
N ASP A 37 2.67 -3.28 -12.71
CA ASP A 37 3.39 -4.24 -11.87
C ASP A 37 3.55 -3.66 -10.45
N GLU A 38 2.65 -4.05 -9.55
CA GLU A 38 2.70 -3.68 -8.14
C GLU A 38 4.06 -4.02 -7.50
N ALA A 39 4.66 -5.17 -7.85
CA ALA A 39 5.94 -5.55 -7.29
C ALA A 39 7.06 -4.60 -7.76
N ALA A 40 7.03 -4.14 -9.01
CA ALA A 40 7.96 -3.11 -9.50
C ALA A 40 7.77 -1.77 -8.80
N ILE A 41 6.53 -1.36 -8.58
CA ILE A 41 6.20 -0.13 -7.83
C ILE A 41 6.77 -0.23 -6.40
N MET A 42 6.52 -1.35 -5.73
CA MET A 42 6.99 -1.57 -4.36
C MET A 42 8.52 -1.60 -4.26
N ARG A 43 9.22 -2.21 -5.23
CA ARG A 43 10.69 -2.16 -5.29
C ARG A 43 11.19 -0.72 -5.42
N THR A 44 10.57 0.07 -6.30
CA THR A 44 10.93 1.48 -6.49
C THR A 44 10.67 2.31 -5.23
N ALA A 45 9.51 2.11 -4.61
CA ALA A 45 9.15 2.77 -3.36
C ALA A 45 10.13 2.44 -2.22
N ALA A 46 10.51 1.16 -2.09
CA ALA A 46 11.48 0.71 -1.09
C ALA A 46 12.86 1.37 -1.29
N GLN A 47 13.32 1.50 -2.53
CA GLN A 47 14.58 2.19 -2.85
C GLN A 47 14.51 3.68 -2.47
N GLY A 48 13.40 4.36 -2.81
CA GLY A 48 13.17 5.75 -2.43
C GLY A 48 13.13 5.95 -0.91
N ALA A 49 12.40 5.10 -0.20
CA ALA A 49 12.31 5.11 1.25
C ALA A 49 13.69 4.91 1.90
N ARG A 50 14.49 3.98 1.38
CA ARG A 50 15.86 3.75 1.86
C ARG A 50 16.74 4.98 1.71
N LYS A 51 16.69 5.66 0.56
CA LYS A 51 17.45 6.90 0.34
C LYS A 51 17.05 7.99 1.33
N ILE A 52 15.75 8.17 1.56
CA ILE A 52 15.24 9.15 2.54
C ILE A 52 15.74 8.78 3.95
N TRP A 53 15.72 7.49 4.30
CA TRP A 53 16.21 7.00 5.57
C TRP A 53 17.70 7.29 5.78
N GLU A 54 18.53 6.99 4.77
CA GLU A 54 19.98 7.24 4.80
C GLU A 54 20.29 8.73 5.03
N ILE A 55 19.58 9.63 4.33
CA ILE A 55 19.70 11.08 4.55
C ILE A 55 19.29 11.47 5.98
N GLY A 56 18.21 10.88 6.51
CA GLY A 56 17.76 11.13 7.87
C GLY A 56 18.79 10.68 8.91
N VAL A 57 19.48 9.55 8.67
CA VAL A 57 20.56 9.05 9.53
C VAL A 57 21.77 9.99 9.48
N GLU A 58 22.20 10.41 8.28
CA GLU A 58 23.33 11.34 8.11
C GLU A 58 23.10 12.68 8.84
N ARG A 59 21.84 13.13 8.88
CA ARG A 59 21.43 14.37 9.55
C ARG A 59 21.13 14.19 11.04
N GLY A 60 21.24 12.98 11.59
CA GLY A 60 20.94 12.69 12.99
C GLY A 60 19.45 12.78 13.35
N ILE A 61 18.54 12.74 12.37
CA ILE A 61 17.08 12.80 12.55
C ILE A 61 16.52 11.39 12.81
N LEU A 62 17.03 10.39 12.10
CA LEU A 62 16.55 9.01 12.16
C LEU A 62 17.64 8.06 12.70
N PRO A 63 17.26 6.98 13.41
CA PRO A 63 18.22 5.98 13.89
C PRO A 63 18.72 5.10 12.74
N ARG A 64 19.93 4.54 12.90
CA ARG A 64 20.48 3.60 11.92
C ARG A 64 19.72 2.27 11.99
N LEU A 65 19.20 1.81 10.85
CA LEU A 65 18.59 0.49 10.71
C LEU A 65 19.63 -0.58 11.07
N GLY A 66 19.44 -1.24 12.22
CA GLY A 66 20.40 -2.19 12.80
C GLY A 66 20.54 -2.11 14.33
N LEU A 67 19.99 -1.08 14.99
CA LEU A 67 20.02 -0.94 16.45
C LEU A 67 18.74 -1.44 17.19
N LEU A 68 17.82 -2.10 16.47
CA LEU A 68 16.55 -2.62 17.00
C LEU A 68 16.34 -4.11 16.67
N ALA A 69 17.43 -4.87 16.48
CA ALA A 69 17.40 -6.33 16.41
C ALA A 69 17.83 -6.91 17.76
#